data_AF-A0A0D2KSB9-F1
#
_entry.id   AF-A0A0D2KSB9-F1
#
_cell.length_a   1.000
_cell.length_b   1.000
_cell.length_c   1.000
_cell.angle_alpha   90.00
_cell.angle_beta   90.00
_cell.angle_gamma   90.00
#
_symmetry.space_group_name_H-M   'P 1'
#
loop_
_entity.id
_entity.type
_entity.pdbx_description
1 polymer ?
#
loop_
_entity_poly.entity_id
_entity_poly.type
_entity_poly.pdbx_seq_one_letter_code
_entity_poly.pdbx_strand_id
1 'polypeptide(L)'
;MVRGQTRKKPLCTRPAPPTTSGRRKSAKSIAVNESDLENINPTRLAEPAKERPKPRPQKKAILEEEAVRALVSLQNRIPTASRASLATVCHTRSLSPPAGPPTSGDTEDGTVFDDEDIYGTEDEVNEEERAVFSDEESDGEEEIDQLDRSSDVGESVHGSSQPSSPTPLRMPFFVVPFVVPYRKASRDVDGITSKTTFPRVLRLILERMEVPLTLLGGIGYVPSYKPKSSKPVPKLLEDERSWTKLLEDVHAFTVTCKGKNGKGAIKPFHITIVDTTASSSEADSKAKKKKAGTDAPPVPALTFKETAHISAMKTLENRHMCQQHKKPCLIQLDGVHYHLTMNDITKWAHLMAENKALLDTPPAELNITDFTPRQHLAKKAAESQSQSSGAAFPDWMEKLVGMMVVGNVATANRVASLSMNSSPLPLSAPLTAPATALKWPSSPVEYPELNTWLIALENHPVRQKKARGFSCYAESLVQNGIDDLEDLLRLTSSEVMSIIPNINIGIAKRLLAFAEEDVTDIQDRKRLHYS
;
A
#
# COMPACT_ATOMS: atom_id res chain seq x y z
N MET A 1 79.45 12.23 -18.70
CA MET A 1 78.88 13.29 -19.59
C MET A 1 77.72 12.61 -20.31
N VAL A 2 76.43 12.94 -20.22
CA VAL A 2 75.66 14.17 -19.93
C VAL A 2 74.32 13.77 -19.26
N ARG A 3 73.74 14.69 -18.50
CA ARG A 3 72.50 14.61 -17.70
C ARG A 3 71.21 14.58 -18.55
N GLY A 4 70.14 13.98 -18.02
CA GLY A 4 68.75 14.22 -18.46
C GLY A 4 67.75 13.77 -17.37
N GLN A 5 67.56 14.57 -16.31
CA GLN A 5 66.38 15.42 -16.06
C GLN A 5 65.01 14.72 -16.10
N THR A 6 64.54 14.34 -14.90
CA THR A 6 63.15 13.98 -14.60
C THR A 6 62.32 15.25 -14.35
N ARG A 7 61.25 15.46 -15.11
CA ARG A 7 60.27 16.53 -14.89
C ARG A 7 59.23 16.11 -13.85
N LYS A 8 59.25 16.78 -12.70
CA LYS A 8 58.20 16.76 -11.67
C LYS A 8 56.97 17.55 -12.16
N LYS A 9 55.77 16.95 -12.08
CA LYS A 9 54.48 17.67 -12.24
C LYS A 9 54.06 18.28 -10.89
N PRO A 10 53.54 19.52 -10.84
CA PRO A 10 53.14 20.17 -9.60
C PRO A 10 51.77 19.71 -9.08
N LEU A 11 51.68 19.61 -7.74
CA LEU A 11 50.45 19.42 -6.97
C LEU A 11 49.42 20.51 -7.29
N CYS A 12 48.19 20.09 -7.55
CA CYS A 12 47.03 20.96 -7.70
C CYS A 12 46.49 21.35 -6.32
N THR A 13 46.60 22.64 -5.99
CA THR A 13 46.14 23.23 -4.73
C THR A 13 44.63 23.44 -4.76
N ARG A 14 43.93 22.88 -3.78
CA ARG A 14 42.48 22.98 -3.55
C ARG A 14 42.12 24.39 -3.03
N PRO A 15 41.14 25.13 -3.60
CA PRO A 15 40.71 26.39 -3.02
C PRO A 15 39.75 26.18 -1.84
N ALA A 16 39.97 26.93 -0.76
CA ALA A 16 39.14 26.96 0.44
C ALA A 16 37.79 27.68 0.19
N PRO A 17 36.71 27.32 0.89
CA PRO A 17 35.41 27.98 0.76
C PRO A 17 35.38 29.35 1.47
N PRO A 18 34.60 30.32 0.96
CA PRO A 18 34.49 31.64 1.56
C PRO A 18 33.66 31.61 2.86
N THR A 19 34.26 32.13 3.93
CA THR A 19 33.61 32.42 5.21
C THR A 19 32.81 33.73 5.09
N THR A 20 31.49 33.63 4.98
CA THR A 20 30.60 34.79 5.10
C THR A 20 30.27 35.05 6.57
N SER A 21 30.97 36.02 7.17
CA SER A 21 30.70 36.53 8.52
C SER A 21 29.43 37.39 8.52
N GLY A 22 28.29 36.76 8.83
CA GLY A 22 27.02 37.44 9.08
C GLY A 22 26.96 38.07 10.47
N ARG A 23 27.13 39.39 10.51
CA ARG A 23 27.00 40.31 11.65
C ARG A 23 25.63 40.16 12.36
N ARG A 24 25.57 39.40 13.46
CA ARG A 24 24.39 39.35 14.35
C ARG A 24 24.38 40.56 15.28
N LYS A 25 23.30 41.35 15.21
CA LYS A 25 22.99 42.44 16.17
C LYS A 25 22.60 41.81 17.51
N SER A 26 23.37 42.12 18.53
CA SER A 26 23.10 41.79 19.94
C SER A 26 21.94 42.65 20.44
N ALA A 27 20.84 42.02 20.83
CA ALA A 27 19.77 42.66 21.59
C ALA A 27 20.07 42.47 23.08
N LYS A 28 20.25 43.61 23.72
CA LYS A 28 20.68 43.84 25.10
C LYS A 28 19.66 43.26 26.09
N SER A 29 20.13 42.34 26.94
CA SER A 29 19.45 41.92 28.15
C SER A 29 19.38 43.08 29.14
N ILE A 30 18.18 43.37 29.64
CA ILE A 30 17.98 44.18 30.85
C ILE A 30 17.55 43.18 31.92
N ALA A 31 18.47 42.88 32.82
CA ALA A 31 18.19 42.30 34.11
C ALA A 31 17.53 43.39 34.97
N VAL A 32 16.33 43.11 35.50
CA VAL A 32 15.77 43.87 36.61
C VAL A 32 15.77 42.95 37.81
N ASN A 33 16.51 43.39 38.82
CA ASN A 33 16.69 42.73 40.10
C ASN A 33 15.37 42.62 40.86
N GLU A 34 15.26 41.47 41.51
CA GLU A 34 14.23 41.05 42.45
C GLU A 34 14.71 41.46 43.85
N SER A 35 14.27 42.63 44.33
CA SER A 35 14.30 43.04 45.74
C SER A 35 13.50 44.33 45.86
N ASP A 36 12.76 44.46 46.97
CA ASP A 36 11.91 45.60 47.35
C ASP A 36 10.53 45.65 46.69
N LEU A 37 9.55 45.10 47.39
CA LEU A 37 8.39 45.85 47.90
C LEU A 37 7.43 44.87 48.60
N GLU A 38 7.75 44.54 49.85
CA GLU A 38 6.70 44.29 50.83
C GLU A 38 6.00 45.62 51.14
N ASN A 39 4.72 45.52 51.50
CA ASN A 39 3.87 46.57 52.09
C ASN A 39 3.03 47.39 51.10
N ILE A 40 1.72 47.09 51.01
CA ILE A 40 0.58 48.03 51.21
C ILE A 40 -0.77 47.29 51.05
N ASN A 41 -1.69 47.64 51.96
CA ASN A 41 -3.05 47.20 52.25
C ASN A 41 -4.03 46.85 51.09
N PRO A 42 -5.01 45.95 51.33
CA PRO A 42 -6.06 45.58 50.39
C PRO A 42 -7.37 46.31 50.69
N THR A 43 -7.70 47.40 49.99
CA THR A 43 -9.09 47.89 49.92
C THR A 43 -9.27 48.82 48.72
N ARG A 44 -9.92 48.35 47.64
CA ARG A 44 -10.89 49.16 46.86
C ARG A 44 -11.53 48.37 45.72
N LEU A 45 -12.82 48.13 45.92
CA LEU A 45 -13.96 48.40 45.02
C LEU A 45 -13.84 48.08 43.53
N ALA A 46 -14.78 47.23 43.13
CA ALA A 46 -15.09 46.81 41.78
C ALA A 46 -15.53 47.95 40.85
N GLU A 47 -15.06 47.90 39.60
CA GLU A 47 -15.72 48.51 38.44
C GLU A 47 -15.92 47.44 37.34
N PRO A 48 -17.10 47.36 36.71
CA PRO A 48 -17.40 46.36 35.69
C PRO A 48 -16.80 46.69 34.32
N ALA A 49 -16.24 45.67 33.68
CA ALA A 49 -15.60 45.72 32.37
C ALA A 49 -16.59 46.03 31.23
N LYS A 50 -16.21 46.97 30.34
CA LYS A 50 -16.90 47.27 29.08
C LYS A 50 -16.81 46.11 28.10
N GLU A 51 -17.96 45.73 27.55
CA GLU A 51 -18.11 44.72 26.49
C GLU A 51 -17.43 45.16 25.18
N ARG A 52 -16.70 44.23 24.55
CA ARG A 52 -16.14 44.40 23.19
C ARG A 52 -17.18 43.98 22.14
N PRO A 53 -17.32 44.71 21.02
CA PRO A 53 -18.29 44.39 19.98
C PRO A 53 -17.89 43.16 19.14
N LYS A 54 -18.89 42.34 18.80
CA LYS A 54 -18.77 41.13 17.97
C LYS A 54 -18.46 41.47 16.49
N PRO A 55 -17.64 40.67 15.78
CA PRO A 55 -17.34 40.88 14.37
C PRO A 55 -18.51 40.49 13.45
N ARG A 56 -18.71 41.32 12.41
CA ARG A 56 -19.77 41.21 11.39
C ARG A 56 -19.38 40.18 10.30
N PRO A 57 -20.29 39.31 9.83
CA PRO A 57 -20.00 38.33 8.79
C PRO A 57 -19.86 38.96 7.40
N GLN A 58 -18.81 38.62 6.66
CA GLN A 58 -18.63 39.01 5.26
C GLN A 58 -19.21 37.94 4.32
N LYS A 59 -20.06 38.38 3.37
CA LYS A 59 -20.65 37.57 2.30
C LYS A 59 -19.58 37.22 1.25
N LYS A 60 -19.46 35.94 0.91
CA LYS A 60 -18.41 35.40 0.03
C LYS A 60 -18.99 34.52 -1.10
N ALA A 61 -20.09 34.97 -1.72
CA ALA A 61 -20.90 34.11 -2.60
C ALA A 61 -21.08 34.61 -4.05
N ILE A 62 -20.27 35.55 -4.55
CA ILE A 62 -20.52 36.15 -5.89
C ILE A 62 -19.35 35.96 -6.89
N LEU A 63 -18.20 35.43 -6.47
CA LEU A 63 -17.02 35.33 -7.37
C LEU A 63 -16.84 33.97 -8.04
N GLU A 64 -17.65 32.95 -7.72
CA GLU A 64 -17.50 31.60 -8.32
C GLU A 64 -18.30 31.43 -9.62
N GLU A 65 -19.40 32.17 -9.79
CA GLU A 65 -20.30 31.99 -10.95
C GLU A 65 -19.76 32.65 -12.24
N GLU A 66 -18.93 33.67 -12.11
CA GLU A 66 -18.35 34.39 -13.25
C GLU A 66 -17.15 33.65 -13.87
N ALA A 67 -16.43 32.84 -13.09
CA ALA A 67 -15.32 32.02 -13.57
C ALA A 67 -15.77 30.81 -14.40
N VAL A 68 -16.96 30.26 -14.10
CA VAL A 68 -17.53 29.14 -14.86
C VAL A 68 -18.07 29.60 -16.22
N ARG A 69 -18.60 30.83 -16.30
CA ARG A 69 -19.16 31.39 -17.53
C ARG A 69 -18.09 31.78 -18.57
N ALA A 70 -16.86 32.09 -18.13
CA ALA A 70 -15.75 32.43 -19.02
C ALA A 70 -15.11 31.22 -19.73
N LEU A 71 -15.20 30.02 -19.16
CA LEU A 71 -14.62 28.79 -19.74
C LEU A 71 -15.45 28.24 -20.92
N VAL A 72 -16.78 28.43 -20.90
CA VAL A 72 -17.68 27.93 -21.95
C VAL A 72 -17.59 28.79 -23.24
N SER A 73 -17.11 30.03 -23.16
CA SER A 73 -17.10 30.95 -24.31
C SER A 73 -15.85 30.85 -25.21
N LEU A 74 -14.82 30.09 -24.83
CA LEU A 74 -13.56 29.98 -25.60
C LEU A 74 -13.51 28.76 -26.53
N GLN A 75 -14.52 27.88 -26.49
CA GLN A 75 -14.50 26.60 -27.21
C GLN A 75 -15.10 26.65 -28.62
N ASN A 76 -15.66 27.79 -29.05
CA ASN A 76 -16.46 27.90 -30.28
C ASN A 76 -15.85 28.74 -31.43
N ARG A 77 -14.52 28.85 -31.55
CA ARG A 77 -13.92 29.60 -32.68
C ARG A 77 -12.62 29.00 -33.21
N ILE A 78 -12.68 28.11 -34.20
CA ILE A 78 -11.62 27.94 -35.22
C ILE A 78 -12.28 27.68 -36.60
N PRO A 79 -11.80 28.29 -37.70
CA PRO A 79 -12.44 28.27 -39.02
C PRO A 79 -11.97 27.13 -39.93
N THR A 80 -12.87 26.67 -40.80
CA THR A 80 -12.68 25.62 -41.81
C THR A 80 -12.00 26.17 -43.08
N ALA A 81 -11.02 25.43 -43.62
CA ALA A 81 -10.49 25.65 -44.97
C ALA A 81 -10.11 24.33 -45.69
N SER A 82 -10.82 24.14 -46.81
CA SER A 82 -10.68 23.27 -47.99
C SER A 82 -9.42 22.42 -48.26
N ARG A 83 -9.64 21.09 -48.30
CA ARG A 83 -9.55 20.15 -49.46
C ARG A 83 -8.49 20.35 -50.57
N ALA A 84 -7.61 19.34 -50.76
CA ALA A 84 -7.17 18.84 -52.07
C ALA A 84 -6.60 17.39 -51.98
N SER A 85 -6.98 16.57 -52.96
CA SER A 85 -6.68 15.13 -53.14
C SER A 85 -5.22 14.80 -53.45
N LEU A 86 -4.81 13.53 -53.23
CA LEU A 86 -4.25 12.65 -54.28
C LEU A 86 -4.11 11.19 -53.79
N ALA A 87 -4.56 10.26 -54.65
CA ALA A 87 -4.43 8.82 -54.54
C ALA A 87 -2.99 8.37 -54.89
N THR A 88 -2.63 7.10 -54.57
CA THR A 88 -1.99 6.13 -55.51
C THR A 88 -1.44 4.87 -54.80
N VAL A 89 -2.08 3.74 -55.11
CA VAL A 89 -1.56 2.42 -55.53
C VAL A 89 -0.70 1.54 -54.60
N CYS A 90 -1.28 0.36 -54.36
CA CYS A 90 -0.76 -0.88 -53.80
C CYS A 90 0.34 -1.51 -54.67
N HIS A 91 1.35 -2.19 -54.11
CA HIS A 91 2.00 -3.35 -54.74
C HIS A 91 2.49 -4.34 -53.68
N THR A 92 1.96 -5.56 -53.74
CA THR A 92 2.44 -6.77 -53.08
C THR A 92 3.64 -7.34 -53.84
N ARG A 93 4.66 -7.85 -53.15
CA ARG A 93 5.65 -8.72 -53.78
C ARG A 93 6.11 -9.82 -52.83
N SER A 94 5.57 -11.00 -53.12
CA SER A 94 5.98 -12.33 -52.65
C SER A 94 7.13 -12.83 -53.51
N LEU A 95 8.22 -13.34 -52.91
CA LEU A 95 9.20 -14.23 -53.55
C LEU A 95 9.87 -15.13 -52.48
N SER A 96 9.57 -16.43 -52.53
CA SER A 96 10.52 -17.54 -52.29
C SER A 96 11.61 -17.53 -53.40
N PRO A 97 12.70 -18.36 -53.45
CA PRO A 97 12.96 -19.70 -52.86
C PRO A 97 14.49 -19.89 -52.53
N PRO A 98 15.22 -21.02 -52.72
CA PRO A 98 14.94 -22.47 -52.77
C PRO A 98 15.87 -23.34 -51.86
N ALA A 99 15.70 -24.67 -51.96
CA ALA A 99 16.34 -25.74 -51.20
C ALA A 99 17.60 -26.38 -51.86
N GLY A 100 18.54 -26.83 -50.99
CA GLY A 100 19.39 -28.04 -51.12
C GLY A 100 20.78 -27.93 -51.78
N PRO A 101 21.65 -28.96 -51.68
CA PRO A 101 22.31 -29.49 -50.47
C PRO A 101 23.84 -29.78 -50.71
N PRO A 102 24.50 -30.78 -50.08
CA PRO A 102 25.51 -30.66 -49.01
C PRO A 102 26.96 -30.97 -49.45
N THR A 103 27.99 -30.47 -48.73
CA THR A 103 29.32 -31.12 -48.71
C THR A 103 30.07 -30.88 -47.40
N SER A 104 30.66 -31.97 -46.92
CA SER A 104 31.66 -32.09 -45.85
C SER A 104 33.02 -31.52 -46.26
N GLY A 105 33.76 -30.97 -45.30
CA GLY A 105 35.18 -30.66 -45.48
C GLY A 105 35.81 -30.07 -44.23
N ASP A 106 36.58 -30.90 -43.52
CA ASP A 106 37.62 -30.50 -42.59
C ASP A 106 38.59 -29.53 -43.27
N THR A 107 38.88 -28.38 -42.66
CA THR A 107 40.21 -27.77 -42.77
C THR A 107 40.45 -26.84 -41.57
N GLU A 108 41.54 -27.14 -40.88
CA GLU A 108 42.24 -26.30 -39.93
C GLU A 108 42.79 -25.05 -40.63
N ASP A 109 43.33 -24.16 -39.80
CA ASP A 109 44.35 -23.15 -40.10
C ASP A 109 43.90 -21.68 -40.01
N GLY A 110 44.72 -20.95 -39.26
CA GLY A 110 44.45 -19.62 -38.78
C GLY A 110 44.65 -18.54 -39.82
N THR A 111 44.11 -17.36 -39.52
CA THR A 111 44.57 -16.12 -40.13
C THR A 111 44.31 -14.95 -39.18
N VAL A 112 45.42 -14.37 -38.75
CA VAL A 112 45.60 -12.97 -38.34
C VAL A 112 45.10 -12.04 -39.45
N PHE A 113 44.63 -10.83 -39.10
CA PHE A 113 44.37 -9.60 -39.89
C PHE A 113 43.05 -8.99 -39.34
N ASP A 114 42.85 -7.70 -39.13
CA ASP A 114 43.69 -6.50 -39.06
C ASP A 114 42.80 -5.42 -38.42
N ASP A 115 43.43 -4.34 -37.94
CA ASP A 115 42.79 -3.09 -37.57
C ASP A 115 41.89 -2.55 -38.71
N GLU A 116 40.64 -2.18 -38.41
CA GLU A 116 39.97 -1.11 -39.14
C GLU A 116 39.19 -0.19 -38.19
N ASP A 117 39.69 1.04 -38.11
CA ASP A 117 38.99 2.23 -37.66
C ASP A 117 37.75 2.49 -38.54
N ILE A 118 36.54 2.46 -37.96
CA ILE A 118 35.35 3.06 -38.59
C ILE A 118 34.93 4.30 -37.80
N TYR A 119 35.20 5.45 -38.40
CA TYR A 119 34.63 6.75 -38.09
C TYR A 119 33.12 6.77 -38.37
N GLY A 120 32.37 7.27 -37.38
CA GLY A 120 31.35 8.32 -37.53
C GLY A 120 30.08 8.03 -38.35
N THR A 121 28.94 8.05 -37.67
CA THR A 121 27.82 8.91 -38.08
C THR A 121 26.91 9.23 -36.89
N GLU A 122 26.77 10.52 -36.64
CA GLU A 122 25.83 11.12 -35.72
C GLU A 122 24.54 11.34 -36.52
N ASP A 123 23.49 10.55 -36.28
CA ASP A 123 22.17 10.80 -36.85
C ASP A 123 21.22 11.26 -35.74
N GLU A 124 20.99 12.57 -35.71
CA GLU A 124 19.85 13.22 -35.08
C GLU A 124 18.57 12.73 -35.74
N VAL A 125 17.80 11.89 -35.06
CA VAL A 125 16.44 11.55 -35.48
C VAL A 125 15.44 12.29 -34.58
N ASN A 126 14.92 13.38 -35.14
CA ASN A 126 13.82 14.19 -34.64
C ASN A 126 12.50 13.41 -34.81
N GLU A 127 12.00 12.77 -33.75
CA GLU A 127 10.68 12.12 -33.74
C GLU A 127 9.58 13.15 -33.43
N GLU A 128 8.89 13.58 -34.48
CA GLU A 128 7.69 14.40 -34.43
C GLU A 128 6.47 13.50 -34.10
N GLU A 129 5.90 13.67 -32.91
CA GLU A 129 4.77 12.90 -32.38
C GLU A 129 3.48 13.13 -33.20
N ARG A 130 3.01 12.09 -33.88
CA ARG A 130 1.69 12.05 -34.56
C ARG A 130 0.61 11.59 -33.57
N ALA A 131 -0.16 12.54 -33.04
CA ALA A 131 -1.34 12.26 -32.22
C ALA A 131 -2.49 11.74 -33.11
N VAL A 132 -2.93 10.51 -32.86
CA VAL A 132 -4.14 9.91 -33.44
C VAL A 132 -5.30 10.21 -32.49
N PHE A 133 -6.19 11.13 -32.88
CA PHE A 133 -7.48 11.34 -32.21
C PHE A 133 -8.53 10.48 -32.93
N SER A 134 -9.15 9.57 -32.19
CA SER A 134 -10.34 8.83 -32.63
C SER A 134 -11.56 9.60 -32.13
N ASP A 135 -12.39 10.02 -33.08
CA ASP A 135 -13.63 10.76 -32.90
C ASP A 135 -14.78 9.74 -32.85
N GLU A 136 -15.45 9.60 -31.70
CA GLU A 136 -16.71 8.85 -31.57
C GLU A 136 -17.76 9.80 -31.01
N GLU A 137 -18.43 10.52 -31.92
CA GLU A 137 -19.75 11.10 -31.66
C GLU A 137 -20.79 9.98 -31.78
N SER A 138 -21.48 9.69 -30.68
CA SER A 138 -22.69 8.87 -30.65
C SER A 138 -23.79 9.70 -30.00
N ASP A 139 -24.57 10.35 -30.88
CA ASP A 139 -25.81 11.04 -30.59
C ASP A 139 -26.92 10.28 -31.34
N GLY A 140 -28.02 9.96 -30.65
CA GLY A 140 -29.02 9.05 -31.20
C GLY A 140 -30.05 8.59 -30.18
N GLU A 141 -30.84 9.54 -29.71
CA GLU A 141 -32.13 9.34 -29.05
C GLU A 141 -33.18 8.85 -30.08
N GLU A 142 -33.80 7.67 -29.88
CA GLU A 142 -35.17 7.39 -30.35
C GLU A 142 -35.88 6.38 -29.44
N GLU A 143 -37.02 6.84 -28.93
CA GLU A 143 -38.11 6.12 -28.30
C GLU A 143 -38.95 5.43 -29.40
N ILE A 144 -39.08 4.10 -29.38
CA ILE A 144 -40.15 3.41 -30.13
C ILE A 144 -40.64 2.17 -29.40
N ASP A 145 -41.96 2.14 -29.31
CA ASP A 145 -42.83 1.20 -28.63
C ASP A 145 -42.91 -0.16 -29.37
N GLN A 146 -43.32 -1.17 -28.60
CA GLN A 146 -43.83 -2.50 -28.96
C GLN A 146 -43.91 -2.90 -30.46
N LEU A 147 -43.40 -4.10 -30.79
CA LEU A 147 -44.23 -5.19 -31.33
C LEU A 147 -43.47 -6.53 -31.47
N ASP A 148 -44.22 -7.57 -31.17
CA ASP A 148 -43.95 -9.00 -31.20
C ASP A 148 -43.60 -9.51 -32.63
N ARG A 149 -42.45 -10.18 -32.83
CA ARG A 149 -42.28 -11.15 -33.93
C ARG A 149 -41.05 -12.05 -33.78
N SER A 150 -41.36 -13.34 -33.84
CA SER A 150 -40.49 -14.51 -33.97
C SER A 150 -39.47 -14.48 -35.13
N SER A 151 -38.39 -15.24 -34.91
CA SER A 151 -37.56 -15.99 -35.88
C SER A 151 -36.11 -15.51 -36.09
N ASP A 152 -35.21 -16.36 -35.61
CA ASP A 152 -34.26 -17.15 -36.41
C ASP A 152 -33.06 -16.48 -37.10
N VAL A 153 -31.89 -17.10 -36.86
CA VAL A 153 -30.54 -16.97 -37.46
C VAL A 153 -29.90 -15.57 -37.53
N GLY A 154 -28.82 -15.38 -36.76
CA GLY A 154 -27.90 -14.26 -36.91
C GLY A 154 -26.61 -14.39 -36.10
N GLU A 155 -25.60 -14.94 -36.74
CA GLU A 155 -24.20 -15.08 -36.33
C GLU A 155 -23.62 -13.76 -35.76
N SER A 156 -23.45 -13.69 -34.44
CA SER A 156 -22.92 -12.51 -33.74
C SER A 156 -21.40 -12.62 -33.61
N VAL A 157 -20.71 -11.92 -34.51
CA VAL A 157 -19.28 -11.59 -34.40
C VAL A 157 -19.13 -10.60 -33.25
N HIS A 158 -18.87 -11.11 -32.04
CA HIS A 158 -18.48 -10.29 -30.90
C HIS A 158 -17.06 -9.72 -31.12
N GLY A 159 -17.02 -8.54 -31.75
CA GLY A 159 -15.89 -7.63 -31.69
C GLY A 159 -15.63 -7.25 -30.24
N SER A 160 -14.76 -8.00 -29.58
CA SER A 160 -14.24 -7.72 -28.25
C SER A 160 -13.33 -6.50 -28.33
N SER A 161 -13.93 -5.32 -28.27
CA SER A 161 -13.24 -4.06 -28.04
C SER A 161 -12.68 -4.10 -26.62
N GLN A 162 -11.48 -4.66 -26.47
CA GLN A 162 -10.72 -4.56 -25.23
C GLN A 162 -10.61 -3.08 -24.86
N PRO A 163 -11.07 -2.65 -23.68
CA PRO A 163 -10.90 -1.27 -23.24
C PRO A 163 -9.41 -0.98 -23.26
N SER A 164 -9.00 -0.05 -24.14
CA SER A 164 -7.62 0.38 -24.27
C SER A 164 -7.13 0.77 -22.88
N SER A 165 -6.10 0.06 -22.41
CA SER A 165 -5.52 0.30 -21.10
C SER A 165 -5.21 1.79 -20.98
N PRO A 166 -5.72 2.49 -19.94
CA PRO A 166 -5.56 3.93 -19.81
C PRO A 166 -4.08 4.27 -19.91
N THR A 167 -3.73 5.09 -20.89
CA THR A 167 -2.36 5.51 -21.12
C THR A 167 -1.86 6.17 -19.82
N PRO A 168 -0.75 5.71 -19.23
CA PRO A 168 -0.28 6.22 -17.95
C PRO A 168 -0.02 7.71 -18.08
N LEU A 169 -0.72 8.51 -17.26
CA LEU A 169 -0.57 9.96 -17.24
C LEU A 169 0.91 10.31 -17.05
N ARG A 170 1.54 10.89 -18.08
CA ARG A 170 2.94 11.34 -18.02
C ARG A 170 3.02 12.55 -17.10
N MET A 171 3.22 12.29 -15.81
CA MET A 171 3.32 13.33 -14.79
C MET A 171 4.70 14.00 -14.86
N PRO A 172 4.81 15.35 -14.74
CA PRO A 172 6.10 16.02 -14.84
C PRO A 172 7.06 15.63 -13.71
N PHE A 173 8.36 15.82 -13.96
CA PHE A 173 9.38 15.59 -12.93
C PHE A 173 9.34 16.70 -11.86
N PHE A 174 9.16 16.32 -10.60
CA PHE A 174 9.31 17.22 -9.46
C PHE A 174 9.72 16.46 -8.19
N VAL A 175 10.34 17.16 -7.25
CA VAL A 175 10.75 16.63 -5.95
C VAL A 175 9.60 16.73 -4.95
N VAL A 176 9.38 15.68 -4.17
CA VAL A 176 8.35 15.66 -3.12
C VAL A 176 9.04 15.62 -1.75
N PRO A 177 9.09 16.74 -1.01
CA PRO A 177 9.74 16.78 0.31
C PRO A 177 8.92 16.02 1.36
N PHE A 178 9.54 15.03 2.00
CA PHE A 178 8.93 14.21 3.05
C PHE A 178 9.60 14.47 4.40
N VAL A 179 8.78 14.40 5.45
CA VAL A 179 9.20 14.50 6.85
C VAL A 179 8.65 13.29 7.59
N VAL A 180 9.53 12.51 8.22
CA VAL A 180 9.16 11.29 8.95
C VAL A 180 9.39 11.46 10.45
N PRO A 181 8.55 10.86 11.31
CA PRO A 181 8.79 10.85 12.75
C PRO A 181 9.98 9.95 13.07
N TYR A 182 10.85 10.42 13.96
CA TYR A 182 11.99 9.67 14.43
C TYR A 182 12.18 9.93 15.93
N ARG A 183 11.84 8.93 16.75
CA ARG A 183 11.84 9.03 18.22
C ARG A 183 10.94 10.19 18.68
N LYS A 184 11.51 11.26 19.25
CA LYS A 184 10.82 12.48 19.70
C LYS A 184 11.06 13.69 18.78
N ALA A 185 11.52 13.44 17.56
CA ALA A 185 11.86 14.45 16.56
C ALA A 185 11.32 14.06 15.18
N SER A 186 11.61 14.88 14.18
CA SER A 186 11.32 14.60 12.78
C SER A 186 12.60 14.62 11.95
N ARG A 187 12.68 13.80 10.90
CA ARG A 187 13.79 13.77 9.92
C ARG A 187 13.25 14.03 8.52
N ASP A 188 14.03 14.73 7.72
CA ASP A 188 13.73 14.93 6.30
C ASP A 188 14.13 13.67 5.50
N VAL A 189 13.36 13.34 4.47
CA VAL A 189 13.64 12.25 3.54
C VAL A 189 13.90 12.82 2.15
N ASP A 190 15.15 12.71 1.71
CA ASP A 190 15.61 13.20 0.42
C ASP A 190 15.42 12.15 -0.70
N GLY A 191 15.48 12.60 -1.95
CA GLY A 191 15.53 11.71 -3.13
C GLY A 191 14.17 11.15 -3.57
N ILE A 192 13.07 11.56 -2.95
CA ILE A 192 11.72 11.20 -3.40
C ILE A 192 11.27 12.19 -4.47
N THR A 193 10.90 11.66 -5.63
CA THR A 193 10.46 12.41 -6.81
C THR A 193 9.15 11.84 -7.35
N SER A 194 8.50 12.56 -8.26
CA SER A 194 7.32 12.07 -8.98
C SER A 194 7.54 10.80 -9.81
N LYS A 195 8.79 10.43 -10.10
CA LYS A 195 9.16 9.20 -10.81
C LYS A 195 9.55 8.05 -9.87
N THR A 196 9.64 8.31 -8.56
CA THR A 196 9.99 7.28 -7.58
C THR A 196 8.79 6.33 -7.42
N THR A 197 9.02 5.03 -7.57
CA THR A 197 7.98 4.00 -7.41
C THR A 197 7.57 3.88 -5.93
N PHE A 198 6.32 3.49 -5.66
CA PHE A 198 5.82 3.38 -4.29
C PHE A 198 6.68 2.45 -3.40
N PRO A 199 7.13 1.25 -3.84
CA PRO A 199 8.00 0.40 -3.03
C PRO A 199 9.34 1.07 -2.66
N ARG A 200 9.89 1.91 -3.56
CA ARG A 200 11.12 2.65 -3.29
C ARG A 200 10.88 3.76 -2.27
N VAL A 201 9.74 4.47 -2.37
CA VAL A 201 9.33 5.48 -1.38
C VAL A 201 9.21 4.86 0.01
N LEU A 202 8.55 3.70 0.11
CA LEU A 202 8.41 2.97 1.38
C LEU A 202 9.77 2.61 1.99
N ARG A 203 10.69 2.04 1.19
CA ARG A 203 12.04 1.72 1.66
C ARG A 203 12.79 2.95 2.19
N LEU A 204 12.72 4.07 1.48
CA LEU A 204 13.38 5.33 1.90
C LEU A 204 12.78 5.88 3.20
N ILE A 205 11.46 5.81 3.37
CA ILE A 205 10.77 6.20 4.60
C ILE A 205 11.20 5.31 5.77
N LEU A 206 11.16 3.98 5.58
CA LEU A 206 11.53 2.99 6.58
C LEU A 206 12.98 3.13 7.04
N GLU A 207 13.90 3.27 6.09
CA GLU A 207 15.32 3.47 6.35
C GLU A 207 15.55 4.73 7.20
N ARG A 208 14.83 5.83 6.91
CA ARG A 208 14.95 7.07 7.69
C ARG A 208 14.27 7.02 9.05
N MET A 209 13.21 6.23 9.18
CA MET A 209 12.52 5.97 10.45
C MET A 209 13.27 4.98 11.35
N GLU A 210 14.20 4.19 10.81
CA GLU A 210 14.86 3.05 11.49
C GLU A 210 13.83 2.02 12.01
N VAL A 211 12.77 1.78 11.23
CA VAL A 211 11.70 0.82 11.56
C VAL A 211 11.66 -0.26 10.47
N PRO A 212 11.59 -1.56 10.82
CA PRO A 212 11.40 -2.62 9.84
C PRO A 212 9.98 -2.60 9.26
N LEU A 213 9.83 -3.00 8.00
CA LEU A 213 8.54 -3.00 7.27
C LEU A 213 7.45 -3.78 8.03
N THR A 214 7.81 -4.83 8.76
CA THR A 214 6.90 -5.67 9.54
C THR A 214 6.21 -4.96 10.71
N LEU A 215 6.75 -3.83 11.18
CA LEU A 215 6.20 -3.06 12.29
C LEU A 215 5.31 -1.90 11.85
N LEU A 216 5.33 -1.52 10.56
CA LEU A 216 4.41 -0.53 10.03
C LEU A 216 3.09 -1.20 9.63
N GLY A 217 2.14 -1.26 10.55
CA GLY A 217 0.79 -1.78 10.22
C GLY A 217 -0.10 -0.79 9.46
N GLY A 218 0.41 0.41 9.15
CA GLY A 218 -0.25 1.40 8.30
C GLY A 218 0.51 2.73 8.26
N ILE A 219 0.69 3.28 7.06
CA ILE A 219 1.35 4.57 6.86
C ILE A 219 0.30 5.58 6.39
N GLY A 220 0.15 6.66 7.14
CA GLY A 220 -0.64 7.82 6.77
C GLY A 220 0.25 8.99 6.35
N TYR A 221 -0.32 9.94 5.60
CA TYR A 221 0.34 11.20 5.26
C TYR A 221 -0.55 12.43 5.49
N VAL A 222 0.10 13.55 5.83
CA VAL A 222 -0.52 14.86 6.01
C VAL A 222 0.25 15.91 5.20
N PRO A 223 -0.35 16.46 4.12
CA PRO A 223 0.26 17.54 3.36
C PRO A 223 0.18 18.88 4.11
N SER A 224 1.32 19.54 4.31
CA SER A 224 1.41 20.83 5.01
C SER A 224 0.69 22.01 4.31
N TYR A 225 0.41 21.88 3.02
CA TYR A 225 -0.29 22.92 2.24
C TYR A 225 -1.82 22.85 2.33
N LYS A 226 -2.39 21.78 2.89
CA LYS A 226 -3.82 21.73 3.19
C LYS A 226 -4.11 22.64 4.39
N PRO A 227 -5.30 23.27 4.47
CA PRO A 227 -5.65 24.12 5.59
C PRO A 227 -5.51 23.34 6.91
N LYS A 228 -4.83 23.94 7.89
CA LYS A 228 -4.62 23.36 9.22
C LYS A 228 -5.98 23.30 9.94
N SER A 229 -6.70 22.19 9.78
CA SER A 229 -7.70 21.82 10.78
C SER A 229 -6.98 21.54 12.10
N SER A 230 -7.67 21.74 13.23
CA SER A 230 -7.08 21.51 14.56
C SER A 230 -6.57 20.08 14.77
N LYS A 231 -7.06 19.13 13.96
CA LYS A 231 -6.63 17.73 13.88
C LYS A 231 -6.70 17.29 12.42
N PRO A 232 -5.61 17.41 11.63
CA PRO A 232 -5.62 16.91 10.26
C PRO A 232 -5.76 15.39 10.28
N VAL A 233 -6.74 14.86 9.56
CA VAL A 233 -6.93 13.42 9.41
C VAL A 233 -5.91 12.91 8.38
N PRO A 234 -4.98 12.02 8.76
CA PRO A 234 -4.02 11.45 7.82
C PRO A 234 -4.73 10.66 6.74
N LYS A 235 -4.28 10.79 5.49
CA LYS A 235 -4.71 9.91 4.39
C LYS A 235 -3.82 8.68 4.36
N LEU A 236 -4.39 7.50 4.13
CA LEU A 236 -3.62 6.26 4.04
C LEU A 236 -2.78 6.20 2.76
N LEU A 237 -1.58 5.65 2.87
CA LEU A 237 -0.60 5.43 1.81
C LEU A 237 -0.21 3.95 1.78
N GLU A 238 -1.10 3.12 1.24
CA GLU A 238 -1.02 1.65 1.32
C GLU A 238 -0.58 1.02 0.00
N ASP A 239 -0.74 1.73 -1.11
CA ASP A 239 -0.64 1.16 -2.45
C ASP A 239 -0.19 2.19 -3.51
N GLU A 240 0.14 1.69 -4.69
CA GLU A 240 0.57 2.53 -5.83
C GLU A 240 -0.52 3.54 -6.24
N ARG A 241 -1.80 3.21 -6.03
CA ARG A 241 -2.92 4.11 -6.34
C ARG A 241 -2.98 5.30 -5.38
N SER A 242 -2.87 5.07 -4.08
CA SER A 242 -2.80 6.17 -3.10
C SER A 242 -1.54 7.03 -3.27
N TRP A 243 -0.42 6.41 -3.68
CA TRP A 243 0.80 7.13 -4.08
C TRP A 243 0.57 8.04 -5.28
N THR A 244 -0.03 7.53 -6.36
CA THR A 244 -0.37 8.30 -7.56
C THR A 244 -1.30 9.46 -7.23
N LYS A 245 -2.30 9.23 -6.37
CA LYS A 245 -3.22 10.28 -5.92
C LYS A 245 -2.52 11.38 -5.10
N LEU A 246 -1.56 11.02 -4.25
CA LEU A 246 -0.73 11.98 -3.53
C LEU A 246 0.09 12.83 -4.50
N LEU A 247 0.68 12.19 -5.51
CA LEU A 247 1.45 12.84 -6.55
C LEU A 247 0.61 13.84 -7.38
N GLU A 248 -0.61 13.46 -7.76
CA GLU A 248 -1.59 14.35 -8.40
C GLU A 248 -1.96 15.54 -7.50
N ASP A 249 -2.22 15.30 -6.21
CA ASP A 249 -2.52 16.34 -5.21
C ASP A 249 -1.36 17.37 -5.10
N VAL A 250 -0.11 16.89 -5.08
CA VAL A 250 1.10 17.73 -5.03
C VAL A 250 1.30 18.51 -6.33
N HIS A 251 1.06 17.87 -7.48
CA HIS A 251 1.15 18.53 -8.78
C HIS A 251 0.09 19.63 -8.91
N ALA A 252 -1.17 19.35 -8.56
CA ALA A 252 -2.25 20.33 -8.56
C ALA A 252 -1.95 21.53 -7.65
N PHE A 253 -1.38 21.29 -6.46
CA PHE A 253 -0.93 22.37 -5.57
C PHE A 253 0.17 23.23 -6.21
N THR A 254 1.16 22.61 -6.83
CA THR A 254 2.27 23.27 -7.52
C THR A 254 1.77 24.15 -8.66
N VAL A 255 0.87 23.62 -9.50
CA VAL A 255 0.25 24.37 -10.62
C VAL A 255 -0.57 25.54 -10.09
N THR A 256 -1.39 25.33 -9.06
CA THR A 256 -2.24 26.37 -8.46
C THR A 256 -1.41 27.51 -7.86
N CYS A 257 -0.26 27.20 -7.24
CA CYS A 257 0.65 28.21 -6.70
C CYS A 257 1.36 29.02 -7.78
N LYS A 258 1.74 28.38 -8.90
CA LYS A 258 2.37 29.06 -10.04
C LYS A 258 1.38 30.00 -10.75
N GLY A 259 0.14 29.56 -10.95
CA GLY A 259 -0.88 30.35 -11.66
C GLY A 259 -1.27 31.66 -10.98
N LYS A 260 -1.32 31.68 -9.64
CA LYS A 260 -1.75 32.87 -8.88
C LYS A 260 -0.71 33.98 -8.80
N ASN A 261 0.58 33.66 -8.98
CA ASN A 261 1.66 34.60 -8.71
C ASN A 261 2.50 34.99 -9.94
N GLY A 262 2.13 34.57 -11.16
CA GLY A 262 2.71 35.00 -12.45
C GLY A 262 4.22 34.79 -12.68
N LYS A 263 4.96 34.35 -11.66
CA LYS A 263 6.41 34.16 -11.50
C LYS A 263 6.77 33.80 -10.04
N GLY A 264 5.80 33.82 -9.12
CA GLY A 264 6.05 33.67 -7.69
C GLY A 264 6.62 32.33 -7.29
N ALA A 265 7.61 32.40 -6.40
CA ALA A 265 8.17 31.26 -5.69
C ALA A 265 7.04 30.41 -5.08
N ILE A 266 7.11 29.10 -5.30
CA ILE A 266 6.19 28.15 -4.68
C ILE A 266 6.43 28.22 -3.17
N LYS A 267 5.34 28.39 -2.40
CA LYS A 267 5.45 28.35 -0.95
C LYS A 267 6.05 27.01 -0.53
N PRO A 268 7.13 27.00 0.27
CA PRO A 268 7.72 25.74 0.75
C PRO A 268 6.65 24.87 1.43
N PHE A 269 6.66 23.59 1.08
CA PHE A 269 5.76 22.59 1.65
C PHE A 269 6.55 21.30 1.93
N HIS A 270 5.96 20.43 2.72
CA HIS A 270 6.39 19.06 3.00
C HIS A 270 5.19 18.15 3.24
N ILE A 271 5.40 16.85 3.09
CA ILE A 271 4.45 15.78 3.43
C ILE A 271 4.92 15.13 4.74
N THR A 272 4.10 15.20 5.79
CA THR A 272 4.42 14.56 7.07
C THR A 272 3.88 13.13 7.07
N ILE A 273 4.74 12.15 7.35
CA ILE A 273 4.33 10.75 7.54
C ILE A 273 3.82 10.57 8.98
N VAL A 274 2.75 9.79 9.13
CA VAL A 274 2.15 9.43 10.41
C VAL A 274 1.99 7.92 10.45
N ASP A 275 2.49 7.28 11.51
CA ASP A 275 2.17 5.88 11.78
C ASP A 275 0.74 5.79 12.30
N THR A 276 -0.14 5.11 11.55
CA THR A 276 -1.55 4.99 11.93
C THR A 276 -1.77 3.92 13.00
N THR A 277 -0.84 2.99 13.20
CA THR A 277 -0.97 1.92 14.19
C THR A 277 -0.76 2.40 15.62
N ALA A 278 0.14 3.36 15.81
CA ALA A 278 0.46 3.92 17.13
C ALA A 278 -0.67 4.80 17.69
N SER A 279 -1.63 5.23 16.86
CA SER A 279 -2.62 6.24 17.24
C SER A 279 -3.83 5.74 18.05
N SER A 280 -3.92 4.43 18.30
CA SER A 280 -5.12 3.82 18.91
C SER A 280 -5.17 3.90 20.46
N SER A 281 -4.05 4.07 21.16
CA SER A 281 -4.01 3.77 22.61
C SER A 281 -3.99 4.96 23.58
N GLU A 282 -3.81 6.21 23.15
CA GLU A 282 -3.55 7.32 24.11
C GLU A 282 -4.51 8.52 24.07
N ALA A 283 -5.47 8.59 23.15
CA ALA A 283 -6.22 9.82 22.93
C ALA A 283 -7.67 9.78 23.45
N ASP A 284 -7.92 9.48 24.73
CA ASP A 284 -9.17 9.95 25.37
C ASP A 284 -9.23 9.97 26.91
N SER A 285 -8.09 9.98 27.62
CA SER A 285 -8.11 10.13 29.08
C SER A 285 -7.74 11.55 29.55
N LYS A 286 -8.81 12.30 29.85
CA LYS A 286 -8.92 13.41 30.83
C LYS A 286 -8.39 14.81 30.45
N ALA A 287 -9.35 15.66 30.09
CA ALA A 287 -9.40 17.03 30.60
C ALA A 287 -9.99 17.05 32.02
N LYS A 288 -9.17 16.82 33.05
CA LYS A 288 -9.39 17.41 34.38
C LYS A 288 -8.07 17.77 35.04
N LYS A 289 -7.64 18.98 34.70
CA LYS A 289 -6.67 19.87 35.38
C LYS A 289 -6.22 19.39 36.77
N LYS A 290 -5.00 18.86 36.88
CA LYS A 290 -4.17 19.01 38.08
C LYS A 290 -2.69 19.04 37.72
N LYS A 291 -1.99 19.87 38.49
CA LYS A 291 -0.68 20.49 38.32
C LYS A 291 0.47 19.53 38.65
N ALA A 292 1.59 19.67 37.90
CA ALA A 292 2.94 19.10 38.08
C ALA A 292 2.99 17.55 38.02
N GLY A 293 3.87 16.88 37.29
CA GLY A 293 5.21 17.21 36.81
C GLY A 293 6.02 15.95 37.06
N THR A 294 6.04 15.00 36.12
CA THR A 294 6.87 13.78 36.20
C THR A 294 7.02 13.17 34.81
N ASP A 295 8.26 12.95 34.40
CA ASP A 295 8.65 12.20 33.19
C ASP A 295 7.94 10.85 33.13
N ALA A 296 7.10 10.67 32.11
CA ALA A 296 6.47 9.38 31.83
C ALA A 296 7.49 8.46 31.12
N PRO A 297 7.67 7.21 31.60
CA PRO A 297 8.56 6.25 30.95
C PRO A 297 8.03 5.86 29.57
N PRO A 298 8.93 5.47 28.63
CA PRO A 298 8.57 5.11 27.27
C PRO A 298 7.55 3.97 27.26
N VAL A 299 6.48 4.14 26.48
CA VAL A 299 5.47 3.10 26.24
C VAL A 299 6.18 1.86 25.68
N PRO A 300 6.04 0.69 26.31
CA PRO A 300 6.71 -0.53 25.86
C PRO A 300 6.20 -0.89 24.46
N ALA A 301 7.13 -1.14 23.54
CA ALA A 301 6.81 -1.72 22.25
C ALA A 301 6.01 -3.01 22.47
N LEU A 302 4.98 -3.23 21.63
CA LEU A 302 4.20 -4.46 21.66
C LEU A 302 5.15 -5.66 21.66
N THR A 303 4.97 -6.52 22.63
CA THR A 303 5.79 -7.71 22.79
C THR A 303 5.56 -8.65 21.61
N PHE A 304 6.55 -9.47 21.27
CA PHE A 304 6.43 -10.48 20.21
C PHE A 304 5.18 -11.37 20.37
N LYS A 305 4.78 -11.63 21.63
CA LYS A 305 3.56 -12.38 21.96
C LYS A 305 2.29 -11.65 21.56
N GLU A 306 2.21 -10.33 21.77
CA GLU A 306 1.05 -9.53 21.37
C GLU A 306 0.95 -9.46 19.85
N THR A 307 2.06 -9.33 19.13
CA THR A 307 2.04 -9.36 17.65
C THR A 307 1.57 -10.71 17.10
N ALA A 308 2.01 -11.83 17.70
CA ALA A 308 1.56 -13.16 17.31
C ALA A 308 0.06 -13.37 17.59
N HIS A 309 -0.42 -12.87 18.73
CA HIS A 309 -1.83 -12.92 19.12
C HIS A 309 -2.73 -12.15 18.14
N ILE A 310 -2.36 -10.91 17.81
CA ILE A 310 -3.11 -10.07 16.86
C ILE A 310 -3.14 -10.72 15.47
N SER A 311 -2.01 -11.29 15.03
CA SER A 311 -1.95 -12.01 13.76
C SER A 311 -2.88 -13.22 13.76
N ALA A 312 -2.88 -14.02 14.83
CA ALA A 312 -3.73 -15.20 14.95
C ALA A 312 -5.24 -14.85 14.95
N MET A 313 -5.65 -13.74 15.57
CA MET A 313 -7.04 -13.27 15.52
C MET A 313 -7.49 -12.99 14.08
N LYS A 314 -6.69 -12.23 13.30
CA LYS A 314 -7.01 -11.92 11.90
C LYS A 314 -7.07 -13.17 11.03
N THR A 315 -6.16 -14.11 11.25
CA THR A 315 -6.16 -15.39 10.51
C THR A 315 -7.44 -16.18 10.80
N LEU A 316 -7.89 -16.25 12.05
CA LEU A 316 -9.13 -16.93 12.43
C LEU A 316 -10.37 -16.26 11.83
N GLU A 317 -10.46 -14.93 11.89
CA GLU A 317 -11.57 -14.17 11.31
C GLU A 317 -11.72 -14.42 9.81
N ASN A 318 -10.61 -14.35 9.07
CA ASN A 318 -10.60 -14.56 7.62
C ASN A 318 -10.90 -16.02 7.26
N ARG A 319 -10.30 -16.97 7.99
CA ARG A 319 -10.45 -18.40 7.71
C ARG A 319 -11.87 -18.90 7.94
N HIS A 320 -12.51 -18.43 9.01
CA HIS A 320 -13.85 -18.87 9.42
C HIS A 320 -14.95 -17.91 8.93
N MET A 321 -14.65 -16.99 8.02
CA MET A 321 -15.65 -16.05 7.47
C MET A 321 -16.73 -16.80 6.69
N CYS A 322 -17.92 -16.91 7.25
CA CYS A 322 -19.02 -17.63 6.63
C CYS A 322 -19.72 -16.77 5.57
N GLN A 323 -19.90 -17.31 4.37
CA GLN A 323 -20.58 -16.61 3.27
C GLN A 323 -22.07 -16.32 3.56
N GLN A 324 -22.75 -17.22 4.28
CA GLN A 324 -24.18 -17.06 4.60
C GLN A 324 -24.41 -15.95 5.65
N HIS A 325 -23.62 -15.96 6.73
CA HIS A 325 -23.80 -15.04 7.85
C HIS A 325 -22.98 -13.75 7.74
N LYS A 326 -21.99 -13.70 6.83
CA LYS A 326 -20.99 -12.63 6.72
C LYS A 326 -20.29 -12.33 8.06
N LYS A 327 -20.07 -13.38 8.85
CA LYS A 327 -19.43 -13.34 10.17
C LYS A 327 -18.59 -14.59 10.37
N PRO A 328 -17.61 -14.59 11.30
CA PRO A 328 -16.82 -15.77 11.62
C PRO A 328 -17.72 -16.87 12.20
N CYS A 329 -17.85 -18.00 11.50
CA CYS A 329 -18.59 -19.16 11.98
C CYS A 329 -17.76 -20.42 11.89
N LEU A 330 -17.88 -21.28 12.90
CA LEU A 330 -17.38 -22.64 12.86
C LEU A 330 -18.51 -23.56 12.35
N ILE A 331 -18.27 -24.25 11.24
CA ILE A 331 -19.22 -25.20 10.67
C ILE A 331 -18.98 -26.57 11.34
N GLN A 332 -19.97 -27.05 12.08
CA GLN A 332 -19.93 -28.37 12.72
C GLN A 332 -20.18 -29.50 11.69
N LEU A 333 -19.88 -30.74 12.05
CA LEU A 333 -20.00 -31.90 11.15
C LEU A 333 -21.44 -32.16 10.69
N ASP A 334 -22.43 -31.69 11.44
CA ASP A 334 -23.85 -31.71 11.12
C ASP A 334 -24.28 -30.57 10.18
N GLY A 335 -23.34 -29.70 9.79
CA GLY A 335 -23.60 -28.52 8.97
C GLY A 335 -24.14 -27.32 9.77
N VAL A 336 -24.25 -27.41 11.10
CA VAL A 336 -24.72 -26.29 11.93
C VAL A 336 -23.61 -25.25 12.05
N HIS A 337 -23.97 -23.98 11.81
CA HIS A 337 -23.05 -22.85 11.93
C HIS A 337 -23.06 -22.29 13.36
N TYR A 338 -21.96 -22.47 14.08
CA TYR A 338 -21.73 -21.79 15.36
C TYR A 338 -21.09 -20.42 15.13
N HIS A 339 -21.73 -19.34 15.57
CA HIS A 339 -21.17 -18.00 15.43
C HIS A 339 -20.10 -17.77 16.51
N LEU A 340 -18.85 -17.63 16.08
CA LEU A 340 -17.73 -17.35 16.96
C LEU A 340 -17.86 -15.92 17.50
N THR A 341 -17.98 -15.78 18.82
CA THR A 341 -17.97 -14.46 19.45
C THR A 341 -16.56 -13.88 19.46
N MET A 342 -16.43 -12.56 19.68
CA MET A 342 -15.11 -11.93 19.82
C MET A 342 -14.29 -12.56 20.97
N ASN A 343 -14.96 -13.00 22.03
CA ASN A 343 -14.32 -13.71 23.15
C ASN A 343 -13.78 -15.07 22.71
N ASP A 344 -14.53 -15.80 21.86
CA ASP A 344 -14.09 -17.10 21.32
C ASP A 344 -12.86 -16.92 20.42
N ILE A 345 -12.89 -15.94 19.51
CA ILE A 345 -11.78 -15.62 18.61
C ILE A 345 -10.54 -15.20 19.40
N THR A 346 -10.70 -14.32 20.40
CA THR A 346 -9.59 -13.84 21.24
C THR A 346 -8.94 -14.99 22.02
N LYS A 347 -9.76 -15.89 22.60
CA LYS A 347 -9.29 -17.06 23.35
C LYS A 347 -8.60 -18.07 22.43
N TRP A 348 -9.17 -18.35 21.26
CA TRP A 348 -8.57 -19.25 20.28
C TRP A 348 -7.23 -18.70 19.77
N ALA A 349 -7.17 -17.42 19.41
CA ALA A 349 -5.94 -16.76 18.97
C ALA A 349 -4.86 -16.79 20.05
N HIS A 350 -5.23 -16.66 21.32
CA HIS A 350 -4.29 -16.79 22.45
C HIS A 350 -3.71 -18.21 22.53
N LEU A 351 -4.56 -19.22 22.43
CA LEU A 351 -4.11 -20.62 22.43
C LEU A 351 -3.26 -20.97 21.19
N MET A 352 -3.54 -20.36 20.03
CA MET A 352 -2.71 -20.49 18.85
C MET A 352 -1.33 -19.84 19.04
N ALA A 353 -1.27 -18.64 19.62
CA ALA A 353 0.00 -17.96 19.91
C ALA A 353 0.87 -18.76 20.91
N GLU A 354 0.25 -19.57 21.76
CA GLU A 354 0.93 -20.51 22.66
C GLU A 354 1.21 -21.89 22.03
N ASN A 355 0.86 -22.09 20.75
CA ASN A 355 0.94 -23.38 20.04
C ASN A 355 0.13 -24.51 20.68
N LYS A 356 -0.95 -24.18 21.41
CA LYS A 356 -1.87 -25.13 22.05
C LYS A 356 -3.13 -25.41 21.21
N ALA A 357 -3.36 -24.64 20.16
CA ALA A 357 -4.49 -24.79 19.26
C ALA A 357 -4.06 -24.73 17.79
N LEU A 358 -4.81 -25.42 16.94
CA LEU A 358 -4.65 -25.38 15.48
C LEU A 358 -5.66 -24.40 14.87
N LEU A 359 -5.42 -24.01 13.62
CA LEU A 359 -6.27 -23.05 12.90
C LEU A 359 -7.66 -23.62 12.55
N ASP A 360 -7.72 -24.89 12.14
CA ASP A 360 -8.95 -25.53 11.66
C ASP A 360 -9.67 -26.34 12.75
N THR A 361 -9.01 -26.63 13.88
CA THR A 361 -9.58 -27.43 14.97
C THR A 361 -9.75 -26.56 16.21
N PRO A 362 -10.99 -26.29 16.67
CA PRO A 362 -11.21 -25.47 17.84
C PRO A 362 -10.63 -26.15 19.09
N PRO A 363 -9.93 -25.41 19.97
CA PRO A 363 -9.43 -25.98 21.21
C PRO A 363 -10.59 -26.39 22.13
N ALA A 364 -10.42 -27.52 22.82
CA ALA A 364 -11.42 -28.06 23.75
C ALA A 364 -11.84 -27.03 24.82
N GLU A 365 -10.93 -26.14 25.22
CA GLU A 365 -11.16 -25.09 26.21
C GLU A 365 -12.23 -24.04 25.80
N LEU A 366 -12.61 -23.96 24.52
CA LEU A 366 -13.69 -23.08 24.07
C LEU A 366 -15.08 -23.63 24.39
N ASN A 367 -15.22 -24.91 24.74
CA ASN A 367 -16.49 -25.58 25.07
C ASN A 367 -17.60 -25.36 24.01
N ILE A 368 -17.24 -25.20 22.74
CA ILE A 368 -18.18 -24.82 21.65
C ILE A 368 -19.31 -25.83 21.50
N THR A 369 -19.01 -27.11 21.73
CA THR A 369 -19.98 -28.22 21.66
C THR A 369 -21.13 -28.08 22.65
N ASP A 370 -20.94 -27.37 23.76
CA ASP A 370 -21.94 -27.23 24.81
C ASP A 370 -22.87 -26.02 24.57
N PHE A 371 -22.47 -25.08 23.71
CA PHE A 371 -23.18 -23.82 23.49
C PHE A 371 -24.16 -23.83 22.31
N THR A 372 -24.09 -24.80 21.40
CA THR A 372 -24.99 -24.90 20.24
C THR A 372 -26.48 -24.87 20.63
N PRO A 373 -26.93 -25.60 21.68
CA PRO A 373 -28.33 -25.55 22.11
C PRO A 373 -28.75 -24.16 22.64
N ARG A 374 -27.83 -23.46 23.33
CA ARG A 374 -28.10 -22.13 23.91
C ARG A 374 -28.27 -21.06 22.84
N GLN A 375 -27.47 -21.07 21.78
CA GLN A 375 -27.60 -20.10 20.69
C GLN A 375 -28.91 -20.30 19.92
N HIS A 376 -29.31 -21.55 19.66
CA HIS A 376 -30.61 -21.84 19.04
C HIS A 376 -31.78 -21.39 19.91
N LEU A 377 -31.70 -21.58 21.23
CA LEU A 377 -32.72 -21.09 22.17
C LEU A 377 -32.78 -19.56 22.21
N ALA A 378 -31.64 -18.87 22.24
CA ALA A 378 -31.58 -17.41 22.24
C ALA A 378 -32.12 -16.82 20.92
N LYS A 379 -31.80 -17.42 19.78
CA LYS A 379 -32.34 -17.01 18.48
C LYS A 379 -33.85 -17.23 18.41
N LYS A 380 -34.34 -18.38 18.89
CA LYS A 380 -35.78 -18.68 18.95
C LYS A 380 -36.53 -17.71 19.88
N ALA A 381 -35.90 -17.29 20.98
CA ALA A 381 -36.46 -16.28 21.89
C ALA A 381 -36.47 -14.87 21.27
N ALA A 382 -35.45 -14.50 20.51
CA ALA A 382 -35.43 -13.23 19.79
C ALA A 382 -36.44 -13.19 18.64
N GLU A 383 -36.61 -14.29 17.91
CA GLU A 383 -37.59 -14.43 16.84
C GLU A 383 -39.03 -14.37 17.38
N SER A 384 -39.32 -15.04 18.51
CA SER A 384 -40.65 -14.97 19.12
C SER A 384 -41.01 -13.57 19.64
N GLN A 385 -40.01 -12.78 20.06
CA GLN A 385 -40.21 -11.39 20.46
C GLN A 385 -40.47 -10.46 19.27
N SER A 386 -39.95 -10.79 18.08
CA SER A 386 -40.16 -10.01 16.85
C SER A 386 -41.51 -10.26 16.16
N GLN A 387 -42.20 -11.34 16.51
CA GLN A 387 -43.49 -11.73 15.91
C GLN A 387 -44.72 -11.19 16.65
N SER A 388 -44.57 -10.48 17.77
CA SER A 388 -45.73 -9.96 18.54
C SER A 388 -46.15 -8.52 18.22
N SER A 389 -45.60 -7.88 17.18
CA SER A 389 -45.90 -6.49 16.83
C SER A 389 -47.17 -6.29 15.97
N GLY A 390 -48.11 -7.23 16.02
CA GLY A 390 -49.37 -7.18 15.26
C GLY A 390 -50.64 -6.88 16.07
N ALA A 391 -50.57 -6.83 17.41
CA ALA A 391 -51.70 -6.42 18.23
C ALA A 391 -51.52 -4.96 18.65
N ALA A 392 -52.25 -4.06 17.99
CA ALA A 392 -52.34 -2.66 18.35
C ALA A 392 -52.73 -2.55 19.84
N PHE A 393 -51.79 -2.07 20.66
CA PHE A 393 -52.12 -1.66 22.01
C PHE A 393 -53.10 -0.49 21.92
N PRO A 394 -54.22 -0.52 22.68
CA PRO A 394 -55.18 0.56 22.64
C PRO A 394 -54.54 1.86 23.17
N ASP A 395 -54.76 2.95 22.44
CA ASP A 395 -54.19 4.30 22.58
C ASP A 395 -54.22 4.89 24.02
N TRP A 396 -55.09 4.35 24.89
CA TRP A 396 -55.15 4.75 26.30
C TRP A 396 -53.98 4.23 27.16
N MET A 397 -53.30 3.17 26.73
CA MET A 397 -52.22 2.55 27.52
C MET A 397 -50.85 3.22 27.29
N GLU A 398 -50.65 3.91 26.17
CA GLU A 398 -49.40 4.61 25.83
C GLU A 398 -49.20 5.88 26.68
N LYS A 399 -50.29 6.53 27.12
CA LYS A 399 -50.24 7.69 28.01
C LYS A 399 -49.91 7.36 29.47
N LEU A 400 -50.11 6.12 29.92
CA LEU A 400 -49.86 5.75 31.32
C LEU A 400 -48.38 5.37 31.59
N VAL A 401 -47.68 4.86 30.56
CA VAL A 401 -46.28 4.43 30.68
C VAL A 401 -45.30 5.62 30.65
N GLY A 402 -45.67 6.71 29.97
CA GLY A 402 -44.86 7.93 29.91
C GLY A 402 -44.70 8.70 31.24
N MET A 403 -45.53 8.43 32.25
CA MET A 403 -45.50 9.16 33.53
C MET A 403 -44.71 8.45 34.66
N MET A 404 -44.30 7.18 34.49
CA MET A 404 -43.56 6.44 35.53
C MET A 404 -42.04 6.33 35.31
N VAL A 405 -41.48 6.86 34.20
CA VAL A 405 -40.06 6.66 33.85
C VAL A 405 -39.12 7.82 34.29
N VAL A 406 -39.64 8.88 34.92
CA VAL A 406 -38.82 10.06 35.32
C VAL A 406 -38.34 10.04 36.77
N GLY A 407 -38.50 8.94 37.51
CA GLY A 407 -38.06 8.91 38.92
C GLY A 407 -37.67 7.54 39.43
N ASN A 408 -36.46 7.07 39.10
CA ASN A 408 -35.63 6.21 39.96
C ASN A 408 -34.43 5.62 39.19
N VAL A 409 -33.31 6.34 39.09
CA VAL A 409 -31.98 5.70 38.96
C VAL A 409 -30.93 6.56 39.66
N ALA A 410 -30.98 6.59 40.99
CA ALA A 410 -29.90 7.11 41.81
C ALA A 410 -29.93 6.46 43.20
N THR A 411 -29.61 5.16 43.30
CA THR A 411 -28.99 4.54 44.49
C THR A 411 -28.85 3.03 44.32
N ALA A 412 -27.80 2.49 44.96
CA ALA A 412 -27.55 1.08 45.29
C ALA A 412 -26.80 0.24 44.25
N ASN A 413 -25.47 0.16 44.42
CA ASN A 413 -24.81 -1.15 44.50
C ASN A 413 -23.51 -1.07 45.33
N ARG A 414 -23.66 -1.37 46.62
CA ARG A 414 -22.67 -1.96 47.53
C ARG A 414 -23.42 -3.08 48.24
N VAL A 415 -22.85 -4.29 48.36
CA VAL A 415 -22.52 -5.06 49.58
C VAL A 415 -22.17 -6.53 49.20
N ALA A 416 -21.07 -7.05 49.80
CA ALA A 416 -20.65 -8.43 50.18
C ALA A 416 -21.21 -9.67 49.43
N SER A 417 -20.44 -10.68 48.98
CA SER A 417 -19.46 -11.61 49.63
C SER A 417 -20.03 -12.58 50.68
N LEU A 418 -20.28 -13.86 50.28
CA LEU A 418 -20.20 -15.13 51.04
C LEU A 418 -20.14 -16.25 49.96
N SER A 419 -19.12 -17.13 49.83
CA SER A 419 -18.55 -18.17 50.69
C SER A 419 -19.41 -19.44 50.85
N MET A 420 -18.74 -20.59 50.67
CA MET A 420 -19.12 -22.00 50.89
C MET A 420 -19.78 -22.71 49.70
N ASN A 421 -19.12 -23.72 49.09
CA ASN A 421 -19.21 -25.10 49.59
C ASN A 421 -18.30 -26.07 48.80
N SER A 422 -17.61 -26.92 49.55
CA SER A 422 -16.74 -28.03 49.13
C SER A 422 -17.53 -29.32 48.91
N SER A 423 -17.14 -30.16 47.93
CA SER A 423 -17.28 -31.64 47.96
C SER A 423 -16.72 -32.32 46.69
N PRO A 424 -16.42 -33.64 46.72
CA PRO A 424 -15.16 -34.19 46.23
C PRO A 424 -15.24 -35.07 44.96
N LEU A 425 -14.04 -35.42 44.48
CA LEU A 425 -13.66 -36.36 43.41
C LEU A 425 -14.50 -37.66 43.36
N PRO A 426 -14.59 -38.31 42.18
CA PRO A 426 -13.79 -39.53 42.03
C PRO A 426 -13.18 -39.82 40.63
N LEU A 427 -12.05 -40.54 40.69
CA LEU A 427 -11.55 -41.62 39.81
C LEU A 427 -11.22 -41.39 38.32
N SER A 428 -9.90 -41.34 38.07
CA SER A 428 -9.10 -42.26 37.23
C SER A 428 -9.69 -42.78 35.90
N ALA A 429 -9.13 -42.28 34.79
CA ALA A 429 -9.11 -42.93 33.49
C ALA A 429 -7.73 -42.72 32.80
N PRO A 430 -7.29 -43.63 31.91
CA PRO A 430 -5.88 -43.84 31.60
C PRO A 430 -5.30 -42.81 30.64
N LEU A 431 -4.02 -42.48 30.86
CA LEU A 431 -3.15 -41.71 29.97
C LEU A 431 -3.01 -42.41 28.61
N THR A 432 -3.83 -42.04 27.65
CA THR A 432 -3.53 -42.26 26.23
C THR A 432 -2.53 -41.18 25.81
N ALA A 433 -1.29 -41.59 25.58
CA ALA A 433 -0.24 -40.72 25.07
C ALA A 433 -0.73 -40.04 23.77
N PRO A 434 -0.57 -38.70 23.64
CA PRO A 434 -0.91 -38.03 22.40
C PRO A 434 0.00 -38.58 21.31
N ALA A 435 -0.62 -39.09 20.24
CA ALA A 435 0.07 -39.43 19.02
C ALA A 435 0.86 -38.20 18.58
N THR A 436 2.17 -38.23 18.81
CA THR A 436 3.12 -37.28 18.23
C THR A 436 2.92 -37.38 16.72
N ALA A 437 2.23 -36.40 16.15
CA ALA A 437 2.22 -36.15 14.73
C ALA A 437 3.69 -36.08 14.30
N LEU A 438 4.16 -37.16 13.67
CA LEU A 438 5.49 -37.24 13.10
C LEU A 438 5.61 -36.04 12.15
N LYS A 439 6.35 -35.02 12.59
CA LYS A 439 6.87 -34.00 11.70
C LYS A 439 7.74 -34.77 10.72
N TRP A 440 7.18 -35.09 9.56
CA TRP A 440 7.95 -35.61 8.45
C TRP A 440 9.07 -34.60 8.24
N PRO A 441 10.35 -35.03 8.34
CA PRO A 441 11.45 -34.16 8.01
C PRO A 441 11.19 -33.73 6.57
N SER A 442 10.89 -32.44 6.36
CA SER A 442 10.81 -31.89 5.02
C SER A 442 12.18 -32.08 4.44
N SER A 443 12.36 -33.10 3.61
CA SER A 443 13.58 -33.25 2.84
C SER A 443 13.81 -31.91 2.12
N PRO A 444 15.04 -31.41 2.06
CA PRO A 444 15.35 -30.25 1.23
C PRO A 444 14.79 -30.46 -0.17
N VAL A 445 14.19 -29.43 -0.78
CA VAL A 445 13.82 -29.49 -2.19
C VAL A 445 15.12 -29.32 -2.96
N GLU A 446 15.51 -30.35 -3.71
CA GLU A 446 16.68 -30.26 -4.60
C GLU A 446 16.24 -29.53 -5.87
N TYR A 447 16.79 -28.33 -6.07
CA TYR A 447 16.60 -27.56 -7.30
C TYR A 447 17.68 -27.95 -8.31
N PRO A 448 17.35 -27.98 -9.62
CA PRO A 448 18.36 -28.19 -10.63
C PRO A 448 19.36 -27.03 -10.64
N GLU A 449 20.62 -27.33 -10.96
CA GLU A 449 21.66 -26.30 -11.16
C GLU A 449 21.19 -25.29 -12.22
N LEU A 450 21.45 -24.00 -11.96
CA LEU A 450 20.96 -22.91 -12.80
C LEU A 450 21.38 -23.06 -14.26
N ASN A 451 22.61 -23.51 -14.52
CA ASN A 451 23.10 -23.73 -15.88
C ASN A 451 22.31 -24.83 -16.61
N THR A 452 22.08 -25.97 -15.95
CA THR A 452 21.28 -27.08 -16.50
C THR A 452 19.85 -26.63 -16.78
N TRP A 453 19.27 -25.83 -15.88
CA TRP A 453 17.94 -25.28 -16.05
C TRP A 453 17.84 -24.30 -17.23
N LEU A 454 18.80 -23.39 -17.40
CA LEU A 454 18.84 -22.46 -18.55
C LEU A 454 18.97 -23.20 -19.90
N ILE A 455 19.77 -24.26 -19.96
CA ILE A 455 19.86 -25.13 -21.14
C ILE A 455 18.54 -25.85 -21.40
N ALA A 456 17.85 -26.32 -20.35
CA ALA A 456 16.54 -26.94 -20.49
C ALA A 456 15.49 -25.96 -21.05
N LEU A 457 15.53 -24.68 -20.63
CA LEU A 457 14.65 -23.63 -21.17
C LEU A 457 14.86 -23.40 -22.68
N GLU A 458 16.10 -23.45 -23.17
CA GLU A 458 16.39 -23.30 -24.60
C GLU A 458 15.83 -24.45 -25.44
N ASN A 459 15.79 -25.65 -24.88
CA ASN A 459 15.28 -26.84 -25.53
C ASN A 459 13.76 -27.01 -25.38
N HIS A 460 13.10 -26.12 -24.64
CA HIS A 460 11.67 -26.25 -24.36
C HIS A 460 10.81 -25.76 -25.54
N PRO A 461 9.97 -26.61 -26.16
CA PRO A 461 9.31 -26.34 -27.45
C PRO A 461 8.36 -25.14 -27.42
N VAL A 462 7.78 -24.85 -26.26
CA VAL A 462 6.86 -23.71 -26.08
C VAL A 462 7.60 -22.42 -25.70
N ARG A 463 8.68 -22.53 -24.91
CA ARG A 463 9.36 -21.37 -24.31
C ARG A 463 10.43 -20.79 -25.27
N GLN A 464 10.99 -21.62 -26.15
CA GLN A 464 11.99 -21.24 -27.14
C GLN A 464 11.49 -20.23 -28.19
N LYS A 465 10.18 -20.22 -28.52
CA LYS A 465 9.61 -19.36 -29.59
C LYS A 465 9.87 -17.86 -29.42
N LYS A 466 10.21 -17.39 -28.21
CA LYS A 466 10.28 -15.97 -27.87
C LYS A 466 11.65 -15.50 -27.38
N ALA A 467 12.65 -16.37 -27.28
CA ALA A 467 13.95 -16.02 -26.73
C ALA A 467 15.07 -16.79 -27.42
N ARG A 468 16.14 -16.07 -27.79
CA ARG A 468 17.38 -16.65 -28.32
C ARG A 468 18.43 -16.58 -27.21
N GLY A 469 18.99 -17.74 -26.82
CA GLY A 469 20.14 -17.83 -25.92
C GLY A 469 19.82 -17.48 -24.46
N PHE A 470 19.30 -18.42 -23.66
CA PHE A 470 19.27 -18.27 -22.19
C PHE A 470 20.55 -18.77 -21.52
N SER A 471 21.24 -19.74 -22.14
CA SER A 471 22.47 -20.35 -21.65
C SER A 471 23.61 -19.34 -21.56
N CYS A 472 23.63 -18.30 -22.42
CA CYS A 472 24.66 -17.27 -22.37
C CYS A 472 24.62 -16.41 -21.09
N TYR A 473 23.52 -16.45 -20.33
CA TYR A 473 23.40 -15.73 -19.06
C TYR A 473 23.90 -16.53 -17.86
N ALA A 474 24.15 -17.84 -18.02
CA ALA A 474 24.52 -18.73 -16.92
C ALA A 474 25.81 -18.27 -16.23
N GLU A 475 26.84 -17.93 -17.01
CA GLU A 475 28.12 -17.49 -16.46
C GLU A 475 28.00 -16.21 -15.65
N SER A 476 27.26 -15.21 -16.15
CA SER A 476 27.06 -13.94 -15.43
C SER A 476 26.29 -14.14 -14.12
N LEU A 477 25.30 -15.04 -14.08
CA LEU A 477 24.53 -15.33 -12.87
C LEU A 477 25.39 -16.06 -11.82
N VAL A 478 26.12 -17.10 -12.24
CA VAL A 478 27.02 -17.86 -11.35
C VAL A 478 28.17 -17.00 -10.82
N GLN A 479 28.75 -16.11 -11.64
CA GLN A 479 29.78 -15.16 -11.18
C GLN A 479 29.27 -14.21 -10.08
N ASN A 480 27.95 -14.03 -9.97
CA ASN A 480 27.30 -13.21 -8.93
C ASN A 480 26.75 -14.05 -7.77
N GLY A 481 27.10 -15.34 -7.69
CA GLY A 481 26.69 -16.25 -6.61
C GLY A 481 25.23 -16.67 -6.68
N ILE A 482 24.66 -16.72 -7.88
CA ILE A 482 23.30 -17.22 -8.14
C ILE A 482 23.46 -18.60 -8.77
N ASP A 483 23.35 -19.64 -7.93
CA ASP A 483 23.69 -21.01 -8.33
C ASP A 483 22.47 -21.88 -8.63
N ASP A 484 21.29 -21.51 -8.09
CA ASP A 484 20.03 -22.26 -8.24
C ASP A 484 18.81 -21.35 -8.55
N LEU A 485 17.64 -21.98 -8.72
CA LEU A 485 16.39 -21.27 -8.99
C LEU A 485 15.89 -20.47 -7.78
N GLU A 486 16.19 -20.89 -6.55
CA GLU A 486 15.72 -20.21 -5.35
C GLU A 486 16.41 -18.85 -5.21
N ASP A 487 17.72 -18.81 -5.45
CA ASP A 487 18.49 -17.57 -5.47
C ASP A 487 18.07 -16.65 -6.60
N LEU A 488 17.77 -17.20 -7.78
CA LEU A 488 17.24 -16.41 -8.91
C LEU A 488 15.90 -15.74 -8.56
N LEU A 489 15.01 -16.44 -7.85
CA LEU A 489 13.68 -15.92 -7.45
C LEU A 489 13.74 -14.83 -6.37
N ARG A 490 14.84 -14.72 -5.64
CA ARG A 490 15.04 -13.63 -4.67
C ARG A 490 15.33 -12.29 -5.35
N LEU A 491 15.63 -12.31 -6.64
CA LEU A 491 15.99 -11.13 -7.42
C LEU A 491 14.77 -10.48 -8.08
N THR A 492 14.83 -9.15 -8.15
CA THR A 492 13.92 -8.34 -8.94
C THR A 492 14.39 -8.26 -10.38
N SER A 493 13.47 -7.96 -11.32
CA SER A 493 13.84 -7.79 -12.74
C SER A 493 14.92 -6.73 -12.95
N SER A 494 14.96 -5.68 -12.12
CA SER A 494 16.02 -4.66 -12.16
C SER A 494 17.38 -5.18 -11.68
N GLU A 495 17.41 -6.07 -10.69
CA GLU A 495 18.65 -6.69 -10.21
C GLU A 495 19.21 -7.66 -11.26
N VAL A 496 18.34 -8.47 -11.88
CA VAL A 496 18.73 -9.33 -13.01
C VAL A 496 19.33 -8.51 -14.16
N MET A 497 18.76 -7.33 -14.46
CA MET A 497 19.31 -6.40 -15.46
C MET A 497 20.64 -5.76 -15.04
N SER A 498 20.87 -5.58 -13.74
CA SER A 498 22.13 -5.06 -13.23
C SER A 498 23.25 -6.10 -13.26
N ILE A 499 22.89 -7.38 -13.14
CA ILE A 499 23.82 -8.51 -13.10
C ILE A 499 24.19 -8.96 -14.51
N ILE A 500 23.21 -9.02 -15.41
CA ILE A 500 23.40 -9.46 -16.78
C ILE A 500 23.46 -8.21 -17.69
N PRO A 501 24.64 -7.82 -18.19
CA PRO A 501 24.75 -6.69 -19.09
C PRO A 501 23.96 -6.95 -20.37
N ASN A 502 23.28 -5.92 -20.87
CA ASN A 502 22.50 -5.93 -22.13
C ASN A 502 21.26 -6.86 -22.16
N ILE A 503 20.83 -7.42 -21.02
CA ILE A 503 19.56 -8.15 -21.00
C ILE A 503 18.37 -7.19 -21.16
N ASN A 504 17.47 -7.51 -22.08
CA ASN A 504 16.23 -6.76 -22.24
C ASN A 504 15.31 -7.01 -21.04
N ILE A 505 14.65 -5.97 -20.52
CA ILE A 505 13.70 -6.08 -19.40
C ILE A 505 12.62 -7.14 -19.63
N GLY A 506 12.17 -7.33 -20.87
CA GLY A 506 11.20 -8.37 -21.22
C GLY A 506 11.77 -9.79 -21.10
N ILE A 507 13.07 -9.97 -21.36
CA ILE A 507 13.76 -11.26 -21.16
C ILE A 507 13.96 -11.51 -19.67
N ALA A 508 14.42 -10.52 -18.91
CA ALA A 508 14.59 -10.63 -17.46
C ALA A 508 13.27 -10.99 -16.75
N LYS A 509 12.16 -10.34 -17.12
CA LYS A 509 10.82 -10.67 -16.58
C LYS A 509 10.37 -12.09 -16.95
N ARG A 510 10.60 -12.51 -18.20
CA ARG A 510 10.26 -13.87 -18.64
C ARG A 510 11.09 -14.92 -17.92
N LEU A 511 12.38 -14.65 -17.69
CA LEU A 511 13.27 -15.55 -16.98
C LEU A 511 12.77 -15.81 -15.55
N LEU A 512 12.41 -14.74 -14.82
CA LEU A 512 11.83 -14.86 -13.48
C LEU A 512 10.48 -15.58 -13.48
N ALA A 513 9.62 -15.31 -14.46
CA ALA A 513 8.34 -16.01 -14.59
C ALA A 513 8.51 -17.52 -14.83
N PHE A 514 9.45 -17.93 -15.68
CA PHE A 514 9.74 -19.35 -15.89
C PHE A 514 10.35 -20.01 -14.65
N ALA A 515 11.18 -19.28 -13.89
CA ALA A 515 11.71 -19.79 -12.63
C ALA A 515 10.59 -20.04 -11.61
N GLU A 516 9.62 -19.14 -11.51
CA GLU A 516 8.47 -19.27 -10.60
C GLU A 516 7.57 -20.46 -10.98
N GLU A 517 7.30 -20.62 -12.28
CA GLU A 517 6.56 -21.76 -12.84
C GLU A 517 7.26 -23.08 -12.50
N ASP A 518 8.56 -23.20 -12.77
CA ASP A 518 9.29 -24.45 -12.57
C ASP A 518 9.51 -24.79 -11.07
N VAL A 519 9.68 -23.79 -10.20
CA VAL A 519 9.74 -24.03 -8.74
C VAL A 519 8.40 -24.55 -8.23
N THR A 520 7.29 -24.02 -8.73
CA THR A 520 5.95 -24.50 -8.39
C THR A 520 5.76 -25.94 -8.85
N ASP A 521 6.13 -26.26 -10.08
CA ASP A 521 6.08 -27.61 -10.65
C ASP A 521 6.93 -28.62 -9.87
N ILE A 522 8.14 -28.25 -9.45
CA ILE A 522 9.02 -29.11 -8.64
C ILE A 522 8.38 -29.39 -7.27
N GLN A 523 7.81 -28.38 -6.63
CA GLN A 523 7.14 -28.54 -5.33
C GLN A 523 5.90 -29.42 -5.44
N ASP A 524 5.11 -29.27 -6.50
CA ASP A 524 3.90 -30.07 -6.69
C ASP A 524 4.22 -31.53 -7.06
N ARG A 525 5.24 -31.78 -7.89
CA ARG A 525 5.73 -33.16 -8.14
C ARG A 525 6.19 -33.83 -6.85
N LYS A 526 6.85 -33.08 -5.98
CA LYS A 526 7.29 -33.60 -4.67
C LYS A 526 6.09 -33.95 -3.79
N ARG A 527 5.07 -33.09 -3.74
CA ARG A 527 3.82 -33.38 -3.01
C ARG A 527 3.14 -34.64 -3.51
N LEU A 528 3.05 -34.81 -4.84
CA LEU A 528 2.45 -35.99 -5.46
C LEU A 528 3.25 -37.29 -5.22
N HIS A 529 4.55 -37.21 -5.03
CA HIS A 529 5.37 -38.39 -4.72
C HIS A 529 5.26 -38.81 -3.24
N TYR A 530 4.85 -37.91 -2.35
CA TYR A 530 4.65 -38.20 -0.92
C TYR A 530 3.18 -38.47 -0.53
N SER A 531 2.23 -38.20 -1.43
CA SER A 531 0.83 -38.62 -1.32
C SER A 531 0.64 -40.03 -1.86
#